data_AF-A0AAD7EV74-F1
#
_entry.id   AF-A0AAD7EV74-F1
#
_cell.length_a   1.000
_cell.length_b   1.000
_cell.length_c   1.000
_cell.angle_alpha   90.00
_cell.angle_beta   90.00
_cell.angle_gamma   90.00
#
_symmetry.space_group_name_H-M   'P 1'
#
loop_
_entity.id
_entity.type
_entity.pdbx_description
1 polymer ?
#
loop_
_entity_poly.entity_id
_entity_poly.type
_entity_poly.pdbx_seq_one_letter_code
_entity_poly.pdbx_strand_id
1 'polypeptide(L)'
;LPDPVLGAIFALGKDSEKETSVERIVPPLERIVSQVAVRWRVVALGLPDLWSSVDARVRPEHQRALLEWYLAHSEGRPLDVSISLSQENWNTEGKLILADVLAEASRLRRLCIRADFLGADAAVQDACRYLCAPMLEHLSFISLEPPLSWREPDDYIYEENFSPVVFTRGVERLAVLRLQHLENALYPPLRSITTLHLEEYRSPPMAYTRILALLKALPALANLSLYGNVVASWPVAGALHLPRLRSLRNASNDRQARMLDALDAPVLDSITLKDV
;
A
#
# COMPACT_ATOMS: atom_id res chain seq x y z
N LEU A 1 1.32 -28.05 -28.37
CA LEU A 1 2.05 -27.80 -27.11
C LEU A 1 1.45 -28.65 -25.99
N PRO A 2 2.24 -29.39 -25.19
CA PRO A 2 1.79 -30.09 -23.97
C PRO A 2 1.29 -29.13 -22.88
N ASP A 3 0.46 -29.60 -21.94
CA ASP A 3 -0.10 -28.78 -20.85
C ASP A 3 0.97 -28.13 -19.94
N PRO A 4 2.05 -28.83 -19.52
CA PRO A 4 3.09 -28.21 -18.70
C PRO A 4 3.79 -27.05 -19.41
N VAL A 5 3.99 -27.15 -20.72
CA VAL A 5 4.62 -26.09 -21.52
C VAL A 5 3.68 -24.89 -21.61
N LEU A 6 2.38 -25.13 -21.79
CA LEU A 6 1.38 -24.07 -21.81
C LEU A 6 1.29 -23.35 -20.46
N GLY A 7 1.33 -24.09 -19.36
CA GLY A 7 1.33 -23.51 -18.02
C GLY A 7 2.58 -22.68 -17.73
N ALA A 8 3.75 -23.14 -18.17
CA ALA A 8 4.99 -22.36 -18.07
C ALA A 8 4.92 -21.04 -18.86
N ILE A 9 4.32 -21.07 -20.06
CA ILE A 9 4.09 -19.85 -20.85
C ILE A 9 3.18 -18.87 -20.10
N PHE A 10 2.09 -19.35 -19.49
CA PHE A 10 1.18 -18.49 -18.73
C PHE A 10 1.87 -17.86 -17.51
N ALA A 11 2.67 -18.64 -16.76
CA ALA A 11 3.41 -18.14 -15.62
C ALA A 11 4.40 -17.04 -16.03
N LEU A 12 5.19 -17.26 -17.08
CA LEU A 12 6.12 -16.28 -17.62
C LEU A 12 5.42 -15.01 -18.12
N GLY A 13 4.27 -15.17 -18.76
CA GLY A 13 3.45 -14.04 -19.20
C GLY A 13 2.97 -13.19 -18.02
N LYS A 14 2.53 -13.82 -16.93
CA LYS A 14 2.05 -13.12 -15.74
C LYS A 14 3.16 -12.32 -15.05
N ASP A 15 4.37 -12.88 -14.98
CA ASP A 15 5.50 -12.16 -14.38
C ASP A 15 5.92 -10.95 -15.22
N SER A 16 5.76 -11.01 -16.53
CA SER A 16 6.03 -9.87 -17.44
C SER A 16 5.03 -8.71 -17.26
N GLU A 17 3.80 -8.97 -16.81
CA GLU A 17 2.79 -7.91 -16.56
C GLU A 17 3.13 -7.07 -15.33
N LYS A 18 3.76 -7.65 -14.31
CA LYS A 18 4.10 -6.94 -13.06
C LYS A 18 5.01 -5.73 -13.29
N GLU A 19 5.92 -5.82 -14.25
CA GLU A 19 6.88 -4.78 -14.57
C GLU A 19 6.26 -3.58 -15.31
N THR A 20 5.10 -3.77 -15.96
CA THR A 20 4.50 -2.77 -16.86
C THR A 20 3.21 -2.16 -16.33
N SER A 21 3.05 -2.11 -15.00
CA SER A 21 1.89 -1.63 -14.22
C SER A 21 1.56 -0.14 -14.42
N VAL A 22 1.39 0.29 -15.66
CA VAL A 22 0.68 1.50 -16.08
C VAL A 22 -0.80 1.11 -16.18
N GLU A 23 -1.71 2.01 -15.78
CA GLU A 23 -3.18 1.84 -15.79
C GLU A 23 -3.73 1.39 -17.16
N ARG A 24 -3.54 0.13 -17.52
CA ARG A 24 -4.00 -0.43 -18.79
C ARG A 24 -5.38 -1.03 -18.58
N ILE A 25 -6.28 -0.70 -19.51
CA ILE A 25 -7.65 -1.20 -19.64
C ILE A 25 -7.68 -2.71 -20.04
N VAL A 26 -6.52 -3.35 -20.18
CA VAL A 26 -6.41 -4.74 -20.63
C VAL A 26 -6.75 -5.68 -19.46
N PRO A 27 -7.64 -6.67 -19.65
CA PRO A 27 -7.88 -7.69 -18.63
C PRO A 27 -6.57 -8.42 -18.27
N PRO A 28 -6.41 -8.87 -17.02
CA PRO A 28 -5.21 -9.58 -16.61
C PRO A 28 -5.05 -10.90 -17.38
N LEU A 29 -3.81 -11.35 -17.56
CA LEU A 29 -3.48 -12.48 -18.43
C LEU A 29 -4.31 -13.73 -18.14
N GLU A 30 -4.49 -14.10 -16.87
CA GLU A 30 -5.24 -15.30 -16.45
C GLU A 30 -6.69 -15.29 -16.96
N ARG A 31 -7.30 -14.09 -17.07
CA ARG A 31 -8.62 -13.92 -17.67
C ARG A 31 -8.57 -14.03 -19.19
N ILE A 32 -7.53 -13.50 -19.83
CA ILE A 32 -7.38 -13.62 -21.28
C ILE A 32 -7.20 -15.08 -21.67
N VAL A 33 -6.21 -15.77 -21.09
CA VAL A 33 -5.85 -17.14 -21.48
C VAL A 33 -6.97 -18.13 -21.16
N SER A 34 -7.75 -17.91 -20.10
CA SER A 34 -8.90 -18.75 -19.76
C SER A 34 -10.10 -18.56 -20.70
N GLN A 35 -10.08 -17.58 -21.61
CA GLN A 35 -11.14 -17.36 -22.61
C GLN A 35 -10.74 -17.78 -24.03
N VAL A 36 -9.49 -18.20 -24.27
CA VAL A 36 -9.00 -18.55 -25.62
C VAL A 36 -9.60 -19.87 -26.13
N ALA A 37 -9.52 -20.93 -25.32
CA ALA A 37 -10.02 -22.26 -25.68
C ALA A 37 -10.32 -23.07 -24.42
N VAL A 38 -11.19 -24.09 -24.53
CA VAL A 38 -11.53 -24.98 -23.41
C VAL A 38 -10.28 -25.57 -22.74
N ARG A 39 -9.32 -26.04 -23.55
CA ARG A 39 -8.07 -26.59 -23.04
C ARG A 39 -7.23 -25.56 -22.29
N TRP A 40 -7.14 -24.33 -22.80
CA TRP A 40 -6.40 -23.26 -22.13
C TRP A 40 -7.03 -22.87 -20.80
N ARG A 41 -8.38 -22.85 -20.74
CA ARG A 41 -9.12 -22.66 -19.50
C ARG A 41 -8.77 -23.72 -18.47
N VAL A 42 -8.82 -25.00 -18.84
CA VAL A 42 -8.47 -26.10 -17.90
C VAL A 42 -7.04 -25.93 -17.37
N VAL A 43 -6.09 -25.63 -18.24
CA VAL A 43 -4.69 -25.41 -17.82
C VAL A 43 -4.56 -24.17 -16.93
N ALA A 44 -5.18 -23.05 -17.27
CA ALA A 44 -5.11 -21.82 -16.49
C ALA A 44 -5.76 -21.96 -15.10
N LEU A 45 -6.91 -22.63 -15.01
CA LEU A 45 -7.59 -22.91 -13.74
C LEU A 45 -6.79 -23.85 -12.84
N GLY A 46 -5.99 -24.75 -13.41
CA GLY A 46 -5.10 -25.64 -12.67
C GLY A 46 -3.78 -25.01 -12.19
N LEU A 47 -3.62 -23.69 -12.31
CA LEU A 47 -2.42 -22.96 -11.91
C LEU A 47 -2.74 -21.91 -10.84
N PRO A 48 -2.70 -22.27 -9.55
CA PRO A 48 -3.06 -21.36 -8.46
C PRO A 48 -2.25 -20.06 -8.41
N ASP A 49 -0.99 -20.12 -8.83
CA ASP A 49 -0.11 -18.95 -8.90
C ASP A 49 -0.61 -17.90 -9.92
N LEU A 50 -1.42 -18.29 -10.92
CA LEU A 50 -2.08 -17.35 -11.82
C LEU A 50 -3.22 -16.56 -11.15
N TRP A 51 -3.78 -17.07 -10.05
CA TRP A 51 -4.93 -16.48 -9.37
C TRP A 51 -4.57 -15.85 -8.02
N SER A 52 -3.29 -15.86 -7.64
CA SER A 52 -2.78 -15.30 -6.39
C SER A 52 -2.61 -13.77 -6.38
N SER A 53 -2.85 -13.10 -7.52
CA SER A 53 -2.79 -11.64 -7.62
C SER A 53 -4.16 -11.14 -8.05
N VAL A 54 -4.84 -10.42 -7.16
CA VAL A 54 -6.22 -9.95 -7.37
C VAL A 54 -6.21 -8.43 -7.39
N ASP A 55 -6.57 -7.86 -8.54
CA ASP A 55 -6.93 -6.45 -8.63
C ASP A 55 -8.45 -6.31 -8.69
N ALA A 56 -9.05 -6.16 -7.53
CA ALA A 56 -10.49 -5.97 -7.35
C ALA A 56 -10.86 -4.48 -7.26
N ARG A 57 -10.10 -3.58 -7.90
CA ARG A 57 -10.50 -2.18 -8.12
C ARG A 57 -11.44 -2.07 -9.33
N VAL A 58 -12.46 -2.93 -9.34
CA VAL A 58 -13.50 -3.01 -10.36
C VAL A 58 -14.75 -2.28 -9.88
N ARG A 59 -15.81 -2.33 -10.69
CA ARG A 59 -17.09 -1.77 -10.27
C ARG A 59 -17.64 -2.46 -9.00
N PRO A 60 -18.27 -1.69 -8.10
CA PRO A 60 -18.90 -2.15 -6.87
C PRO A 60 -19.55 -3.54 -6.93
N GLU A 61 -20.47 -3.71 -7.87
CA GLU A 61 -21.40 -4.83 -7.97
C GLU A 61 -20.74 -6.15 -8.38
N HIS A 62 -19.49 -6.11 -8.84
CA HIS A 62 -18.73 -7.29 -9.25
C HIS A 62 -17.53 -7.57 -8.35
N GLN A 63 -17.21 -6.65 -7.44
CA GLN A 63 -15.97 -6.69 -6.68
C GLN A 63 -15.87 -7.92 -5.79
N ARG A 64 -16.93 -8.20 -5.02
CA ARG A 64 -16.95 -9.33 -4.09
C ARG A 64 -16.93 -10.67 -4.81
N ALA A 65 -17.78 -10.86 -5.82
CA ALA A 65 -17.81 -12.09 -6.61
C ALA A 65 -16.47 -12.37 -7.30
N LEU A 66 -15.79 -11.33 -7.80
CA LEU A 66 -14.44 -11.46 -8.36
C LEU A 66 -13.44 -11.92 -7.29
N LEU A 67 -13.48 -11.30 -6.11
CA LEU A 67 -12.60 -11.66 -5.00
C LEU A 67 -12.82 -13.11 -4.57
N GLU A 68 -14.07 -13.51 -4.29
CA GLU A 68 -14.43 -14.88 -3.93
C GLU A 68 -13.91 -15.89 -4.94
N TRP A 69 -14.06 -15.57 -6.24
CA TRP A 69 -13.54 -16.41 -7.31
C TRP A 69 -12.01 -16.59 -7.16
N TYR A 70 -11.25 -15.50 -7.08
CA TYR A 70 -9.78 -15.56 -7.04
C TYR A 70 -9.27 -16.25 -5.78
N LEU A 71 -9.89 -15.96 -4.64
CA LEU A 71 -9.55 -16.59 -3.37
C LEU A 71 -9.73 -18.11 -3.45
N ALA A 72 -10.83 -18.58 -4.04
CA ALA A 72 -11.11 -20.01 -4.20
C ALA A 72 -10.07 -20.75 -5.06
N HIS A 73 -9.49 -20.09 -6.06
CA HIS A 73 -8.53 -20.72 -6.99
C HIS A 73 -7.07 -20.46 -6.65
N SER A 74 -6.80 -19.62 -5.64
CA SER A 74 -5.44 -19.37 -5.16
C SER A 74 -4.84 -20.53 -4.35
N GLU A 75 -5.65 -21.52 -3.93
CA GLU A 75 -5.22 -22.78 -3.27
C GLU A 75 -4.10 -22.65 -2.22
N GLY A 76 -4.17 -21.66 -1.33
CA GLY A 76 -3.16 -21.51 -0.25
C GLY A 76 -1.93 -20.68 -0.62
N ARG A 77 -1.84 -20.18 -1.86
CA ARG A 77 -0.69 -19.40 -2.31
C ARG A 77 -0.64 -18.02 -1.66
N PRO A 78 0.56 -17.41 -1.53
CA PRO A 78 0.69 -16.04 -1.05
C PRO A 78 -0.07 -15.08 -1.95
N LEU A 79 -0.85 -14.17 -1.36
CA LEU A 79 -1.79 -13.31 -2.07
C LEU A 79 -1.28 -11.88 -2.20
N ASP A 80 -1.46 -11.32 -3.39
CA ASP A 80 -1.33 -9.89 -3.65
C ASP A 80 -2.73 -9.34 -3.95
N VAL A 81 -3.31 -8.57 -3.04
CA VAL A 81 -4.70 -8.09 -3.13
C VAL A 81 -4.75 -6.57 -3.19
N SER A 82 -5.48 -6.05 -4.17
CA SER A 82 -5.84 -4.63 -4.28
C SER A 82 -7.35 -4.47 -4.30
N ILE A 83 -7.91 -3.67 -3.38
CA ILE A 83 -9.35 -3.38 -3.30
C ILE A 83 -9.61 -1.87 -3.30
N SER A 84 -10.77 -1.48 -3.83
CA SER A 84 -11.32 -0.12 -3.67
C SER A 84 -12.59 -0.18 -2.82
N LEU A 85 -12.73 0.72 -1.86
CA LEU A 85 -13.88 0.80 -0.96
C LEU A 85 -14.51 2.19 -1.10
N SER A 86 -15.51 2.32 -1.95
CA SER A 86 -16.27 3.56 -2.09
C SER A 86 -17.33 3.73 -1.00
N GLN A 87 -17.83 4.95 -0.83
CA GLN A 87 -18.95 5.22 0.07
C GLN A 87 -20.18 4.35 -0.26
N GLU A 88 -20.44 4.12 -1.55
CA GLU A 88 -21.51 3.23 -2.02
C GLU A 88 -21.25 1.77 -1.65
N ASN A 89 -20.02 1.29 -1.89
CA ASN A 89 -19.62 -0.08 -1.54
C ASN A 89 -19.69 -0.28 -0.05
N TRP A 90 -19.15 0.67 0.72
CA TRP A 90 -19.06 0.56 2.17
C TRP A 90 -20.42 0.40 2.85
N ASN A 91 -21.44 1.05 2.31
CA ASN A 91 -22.82 0.97 2.80
C ASN A 91 -23.52 -0.34 2.42
N THR A 92 -22.96 -1.10 1.47
CA THR A 92 -23.51 -2.37 0.96
C THR A 92 -22.60 -3.53 1.33
N GLU A 93 -21.61 -3.85 0.49
CA GLU A 93 -20.75 -5.03 0.61
C GLU A 93 -19.33 -4.74 1.09
N GLY A 94 -18.90 -3.48 1.16
CA GLY A 94 -17.51 -3.09 1.42
C GLY A 94 -16.95 -3.62 2.73
N LYS A 95 -17.78 -3.73 3.77
CA LYS A 95 -17.41 -4.37 5.04
C LYS A 95 -17.15 -5.87 4.88
N LEU A 96 -17.98 -6.54 4.09
CA LEU A 96 -17.83 -7.96 3.78
C LEU A 96 -16.61 -8.20 2.90
N ILE A 97 -16.39 -7.38 1.88
CA ILE A 97 -15.19 -7.42 1.02
C ILE A 97 -13.93 -7.28 1.87
N LEU A 98 -13.88 -6.29 2.77
CA LEU A 98 -12.74 -6.10 3.66
C LEU A 98 -12.56 -7.32 4.58
N ALA A 99 -13.64 -7.84 5.17
CA ALA A 99 -13.57 -9.04 6.01
C ALA A 99 -13.08 -10.28 5.23
N ASP A 100 -13.57 -10.50 4.01
CA ASP A 100 -13.19 -11.61 3.13
C ASP A 100 -11.69 -11.57 2.78
N VAL A 101 -11.14 -10.38 2.49
CA VAL A 101 -9.69 -10.20 2.28
C VAL A 101 -8.90 -10.47 3.56
N LEU A 102 -9.34 -9.91 4.69
CA LEU A 102 -8.62 -10.00 5.96
C LEU A 102 -8.72 -11.38 6.60
N ALA A 103 -9.71 -12.19 6.26
CA ALA A 103 -9.77 -13.61 6.61
C ALA A 103 -8.55 -14.39 6.07
N GLU A 104 -7.96 -13.91 4.98
CA GLU A 104 -6.78 -14.49 4.34
C GLU A 104 -5.46 -13.87 4.84
N ALA A 105 -5.47 -13.13 5.97
CA ALA A 105 -4.31 -12.40 6.49
C ALA A 105 -3.02 -13.25 6.56
N SER A 106 -3.13 -14.53 6.90
CA SER A 106 -1.98 -15.43 7.03
C SER A 106 -1.17 -15.63 5.75
N ARG A 107 -1.80 -15.46 4.59
CA ARG A 107 -1.19 -15.61 3.26
C ARG A 107 -1.04 -14.29 2.51
N LEU A 108 -1.53 -13.17 3.04
CA LEU A 108 -1.35 -11.86 2.39
C LEU A 108 0.15 -11.54 2.31
N ARG A 109 0.66 -11.39 1.09
CA ARG A 109 2.00 -10.86 0.80
C ARG A 109 1.94 -9.38 0.49
N ARG A 110 0.94 -8.96 -0.29
CA ARG A 110 0.71 -7.55 -0.63
C ARG A 110 -0.74 -7.19 -0.39
N LEU A 111 -0.97 -6.09 0.31
CA LEU A 111 -2.30 -5.53 0.52
C LEU A 111 -2.31 -4.06 0.10
N CYS A 112 -3.21 -3.70 -0.81
CA CYS A 112 -3.48 -2.34 -1.21
C CYS A 112 -4.96 -2.03 -1.01
N ILE A 113 -5.26 -1.06 -0.14
CA ILE A 113 -6.62 -0.60 0.11
C ILE A 113 -6.71 0.86 -0.34
N ARG A 114 -7.62 1.13 -1.26
CA ARG A 114 -8.05 2.47 -1.64
C ARG A 114 -9.45 2.68 -1.05
N ALA A 115 -9.68 3.75 -0.32
CA ALA A 115 -10.98 4.01 0.30
C ALA A 115 -11.40 5.47 0.10
N ASP A 116 -12.66 5.68 -0.29
CA ASP A 116 -13.27 6.99 -0.57
C ASP A 116 -14.59 7.14 0.21
N PHE A 117 -14.51 7.02 1.54
CA PHE A 117 -15.65 7.19 2.44
C PHE A 117 -15.24 7.78 3.79
N LEU A 118 -16.19 8.44 4.45
CA LEU A 118 -15.98 9.09 5.76
C LEU A 118 -15.66 8.04 6.83
N GLY A 119 -14.53 8.21 7.52
CA GLY A 119 -14.08 7.30 8.58
C GLY A 119 -13.42 6.01 8.09
N ALA A 120 -12.96 5.97 6.83
CA ALA A 120 -12.25 4.83 6.27
C ALA A 120 -11.03 4.40 7.09
N ASP A 121 -10.25 5.38 7.57
CA ASP A 121 -9.06 5.14 8.39
C ASP A 121 -9.42 4.34 9.65
N ALA A 122 -10.43 4.80 10.41
CA ALA A 122 -10.88 4.14 11.63
C ALA A 122 -11.43 2.73 11.35
N ALA A 123 -12.23 2.58 10.29
CA ALA A 123 -12.80 1.29 9.92
C ALA A 123 -11.72 0.25 9.56
N VAL A 124 -10.72 0.65 8.78
CA VAL A 124 -9.59 -0.22 8.41
C VAL A 124 -8.69 -0.49 9.61
N GLN A 125 -8.48 0.52 10.47
CA GLN A 125 -7.73 0.35 11.72
C GLN A 125 -8.36 -0.74 12.58
N ASP A 126 -9.66 -0.62 12.85
CA ASP A 126 -10.39 -1.55 13.70
C ASP A 126 -10.38 -2.97 13.12
N ALA A 127 -10.56 -3.10 11.80
CA ALA A 127 -10.53 -4.39 11.12
C ALA A 127 -9.14 -5.04 11.18
N CYS A 128 -8.05 -4.26 11.11
CA CYS A 128 -6.68 -4.80 11.04
C CYS A 128 -5.98 -4.92 12.40
N ARG A 129 -6.54 -4.35 13.48
CA ARG A 129 -5.86 -4.16 14.78
C ARG A 129 -5.22 -5.43 15.35
N TYR A 130 -5.93 -6.56 15.26
CA TYR A 130 -5.54 -7.83 15.89
C TYR A 130 -5.11 -8.91 14.90
N LEU A 131 -4.94 -8.56 13.62
CA LEU A 131 -4.57 -9.52 12.59
C LEU A 131 -3.08 -9.87 12.66
N CYS A 132 -2.79 -11.12 12.30
CA CYS A 132 -1.45 -11.66 12.14
C CYS A 132 -1.23 -11.93 10.64
N ALA A 133 -0.26 -11.27 10.02
CA ALA A 133 -0.02 -11.34 8.59
C ALA A 133 1.44 -11.70 8.25
N PRO A 134 1.93 -12.89 8.66
CA PRO A 134 3.36 -13.26 8.70
C PRO A 134 4.06 -13.21 7.35
N MET A 135 3.31 -13.19 6.25
CA MET A 135 3.81 -13.11 4.89
C MET A 135 3.78 -11.69 4.31
N LEU A 136 3.21 -10.72 5.02
CA LEU A 136 2.97 -9.38 4.50
C LEU A 136 4.29 -8.63 4.31
N GLU A 137 4.58 -8.31 3.06
CA GLU A 137 5.80 -7.62 2.61
C GLU A 137 5.50 -6.17 2.19
N HIS A 138 4.27 -5.92 1.71
CA HIS A 138 3.87 -4.61 1.21
C HIS A 138 2.46 -4.23 1.67
N LEU A 139 2.34 -3.12 2.39
CA LEU A 139 1.08 -2.52 2.80
C LEU A 139 0.92 -1.13 2.17
N SER A 140 -0.19 -0.92 1.48
CA SER A 140 -0.56 0.37 0.91
C SER A 140 -1.96 0.76 1.32
N PHE A 141 -2.12 1.98 1.83
CA PHE A 141 -3.40 2.55 2.17
C PHE A 141 -3.54 3.95 1.57
N ILE A 142 -4.64 4.17 0.84
CA ILE A 142 -4.94 5.43 0.13
C ILE A 142 -6.34 5.89 0.56
N SER A 143 -6.42 7.03 1.25
CA SER A 143 -7.68 7.57 1.79
C SER A 143 -8.16 8.80 1.00
N LEU A 144 -9.09 8.64 0.08
CA LEU A 144 -9.57 9.71 -0.80
C LEU A 144 -10.73 10.52 -0.24
N GLU A 145 -11.08 10.32 1.03
CA GLU A 145 -12.10 11.15 1.66
C GLU A 145 -11.70 12.63 1.55
N PRO A 146 -12.64 13.51 1.14
CA PRO A 146 -12.35 14.92 1.01
C PRO A 146 -11.98 15.49 2.39
N PRO A 147 -11.02 16.42 2.47
CA PRO A 147 -10.69 17.06 3.73
C PRO A 147 -11.97 17.67 4.31
N LEU A 148 -12.26 17.35 5.58
CA LEU A 148 -13.36 17.97 6.32
C LEU A 148 -13.05 19.46 6.43
N SER A 149 -13.52 20.26 5.48
CA SER A 149 -13.17 21.68 5.27
C SER A 149 -13.58 22.62 6.41
N TRP A 150 -14.02 22.08 7.55
CA TRP A 150 -14.66 22.80 8.64
C TRP A 150 -14.16 22.41 10.04
N ARG A 151 -13.20 21.49 10.18
CA ARG A 151 -12.55 21.30 11.49
C ARG A 151 -11.45 22.34 11.63
N GLU A 152 -11.71 23.33 12.47
CA GLU A 152 -10.67 24.28 12.87
C GLU A 152 -9.45 23.50 13.42
N PRO A 153 -8.22 23.86 13.02
CA PRO A 153 -6.99 23.15 13.41
C PRO A 153 -6.68 23.11 14.91
N ASP A 154 -7.48 23.78 15.72
CA ASP A 154 -7.17 24.07 17.11
C ASP A 154 -7.51 22.86 18.00
N ASP A 155 -6.48 22.36 18.70
CA ASP A 155 -6.49 21.33 19.76
C ASP A 155 -6.25 19.85 19.42
N TYR A 156 -5.86 19.48 18.19
CA TYR A 156 -5.29 18.13 17.99
C TYR A 156 -3.87 18.07 18.57
N ILE A 157 -3.76 17.74 19.86
CA ILE A 157 -2.51 17.29 20.48
C ILE A 157 -2.14 15.98 19.81
N TYR A 158 -1.34 16.05 18.74
CA TYR A 158 -0.80 14.86 18.12
C TYR A 158 0.17 14.20 19.10
N GLU A 159 -0.16 12.98 19.54
CA GLU A 159 0.80 12.17 20.27
C GLU A 159 2.02 11.92 19.38
N GLU A 160 3.21 12.26 19.87
CA GLU A 160 4.48 12.00 19.17
C GLU A 160 4.83 10.50 19.16
N ASN A 161 4.07 9.67 19.89
CA ASN A 161 4.30 8.25 20.04
C ASN A 161 3.65 7.45 18.91
N PHE A 162 4.47 6.88 18.04
CA PHE A 162 4.06 5.92 17.02
C PHE A 162 3.86 4.54 17.64
N SER A 163 2.70 4.34 18.27
CA SER A 163 2.29 3.00 18.67
C SER A 163 1.67 2.26 17.47
N PRO A 164 1.98 0.97 17.26
CA PRO A 164 1.39 0.21 16.18
C PRO A 164 -0.11 0.03 16.44
N VAL A 165 -0.93 0.40 15.46
CA VAL A 165 -2.41 0.36 15.56
C VAL A 165 -3.05 -0.68 14.65
N VAL A 166 -2.30 -1.18 13.65
CA VAL A 166 -2.73 -2.24 12.73
C VAL A 166 -1.70 -3.35 12.65
N PHE A 167 -2.12 -4.57 12.34
CA PHE A 167 -1.24 -5.73 12.19
C PHE A 167 -0.20 -5.84 13.31
N THR A 168 -0.68 -5.79 14.56
CA THR A 168 0.19 -5.69 15.74
C THR A 168 1.08 -6.92 15.96
N ARG A 169 0.90 -7.99 15.17
CA ARG A 169 1.66 -9.24 15.23
C ARG A 169 1.95 -9.78 13.84
N GLY A 170 3.04 -10.54 13.73
CA GLY A 170 3.34 -11.32 12.53
C GLY A 170 3.53 -10.43 11.31
N VAL A 171 4.28 -9.34 11.38
CA VAL A 171 4.60 -8.51 10.20
C VAL A 171 6.10 -8.27 10.08
N GLU A 172 6.88 -9.23 10.53
CA GLU A 172 8.34 -9.16 10.55
C GLU A 172 8.95 -9.07 9.13
N ARG A 173 8.15 -9.41 8.10
CA ARG A 173 8.51 -9.31 6.69
C ARG A 173 8.09 -8.00 6.02
N LEU A 174 7.35 -7.15 6.72
CA LEU A 174 6.82 -5.93 6.11
C LEU A 174 7.97 -4.98 5.77
N ALA A 175 8.23 -4.82 4.49
CA ALA A 175 9.35 -4.05 3.96
C ALA A 175 8.90 -2.72 3.34
N VAL A 176 7.69 -2.67 2.77
CA VAL A 176 7.16 -1.50 2.07
C VAL A 176 5.89 -1.02 2.75
N LEU A 177 5.88 0.26 3.12
CA LEU A 177 4.70 0.96 3.63
C LEU A 177 4.41 2.18 2.75
N ARG A 178 3.20 2.22 2.18
CA ARG A 178 2.69 3.37 1.42
C ARG A 178 1.44 3.92 2.06
N LEU A 179 1.47 5.21 2.37
CA LEU A 179 0.39 5.93 3.02
C LEU A 179 0.09 7.17 2.18
N GLN A 180 -1.14 7.30 1.73
CA GLN A 180 -1.61 8.47 0.99
C GLN A 180 -2.84 9.07 1.66
N HIS A 181 -2.84 10.40 1.85
CA HIS A 181 -3.94 11.17 2.46
C HIS A 181 -4.38 10.71 3.87
N LEU A 182 -3.47 10.24 4.71
CA LEU A 182 -3.79 9.74 6.05
C LEU A 182 -3.55 10.78 7.15
N GLU A 183 -4.51 10.98 8.06
CA GLU A 183 -4.35 11.87 9.24
C GLU A 183 -3.93 11.10 10.50
N ASN A 184 -4.55 9.94 10.69
CA ASN A 184 -4.33 9.02 11.80
C ASN A 184 -3.75 7.74 11.24
N ALA A 185 -2.43 7.65 11.28
CA ALA A 185 -1.79 6.71 10.40
C ALA A 185 -1.85 5.27 10.95
N LEU A 186 -2.27 4.41 10.03
CA LEU A 186 -2.36 2.96 10.14
C LEU A 186 -0.95 2.38 10.19
N TYR A 187 -0.25 2.59 11.30
CA TYR A 187 1.12 2.14 11.46
C TYR A 187 1.15 0.68 11.93
N PRO A 188 1.74 -0.23 11.15
CA PRO A 188 2.20 -1.52 11.67
C PRO A 188 3.48 -1.34 12.48
N PRO A 189 3.98 -2.38 13.15
CA PRO A 189 5.35 -2.43 13.65
C PRO A 189 6.36 -1.97 12.58
N LEU A 190 7.06 -0.86 12.84
CA LEU A 190 7.83 -0.14 11.82
C LEU A 190 9.26 -0.66 11.60
N ARG A 191 9.74 -1.57 12.45
CA ARG A 191 11.18 -1.93 12.55
C ARG A 191 11.76 -2.55 11.28
N SER A 192 10.96 -3.28 10.51
CA SER A 192 11.38 -4.00 9.29
C SER A 192 11.24 -3.17 8.00
N ILE A 193 10.59 -2.01 8.07
CA ILE A 193 10.28 -1.21 6.89
C ILE A 193 11.58 -0.62 6.33
N THR A 194 11.83 -0.92 5.06
CA THR A 194 12.96 -0.41 4.28
C THR A 194 12.52 0.67 3.31
N THR A 195 11.24 0.71 2.94
CA THR A 195 10.70 1.63 1.96
C THR A 195 9.44 2.30 2.49
N LEU A 196 9.49 3.62 2.64
CA LEU A 196 8.36 4.44 3.06
C LEU A 196 7.94 5.39 1.94
N HIS A 197 6.66 5.33 1.57
CA HIS A 197 6.01 6.30 0.69
C HIS A 197 4.97 7.08 1.49
N LEU A 198 5.16 8.39 1.59
CA LEU A 198 4.17 9.33 2.10
C LEU A 198 3.74 10.26 0.98
N GLU A 199 2.46 10.21 0.62
CA GLU A 199 1.93 10.92 -0.53
C GLU A 199 0.73 11.77 -0.13
N GLU A 200 0.69 13.03 -0.58
CA GLU A 200 -0.45 13.93 -0.51
C GLU A 200 -1.12 13.97 0.88
N TYR A 201 -0.33 14.21 1.93
CA TYR A 201 -0.84 14.28 3.30
C TYR A 201 -1.99 15.30 3.39
N ARG A 202 -3.08 14.94 4.08
CA ARG A 202 -4.25 15.83 4.22
C ARG A 202 -3.86 17.12 4.92
N SER A 203 -4.53 18.22 4.55
CA SER A 203 -4.31 19.51 5.19
C SER A 203 -4.87 19.49 6.63
N PRO A 204 -4.08 19.86 7.65
CA PRO A 204 -2.75 20.47 7.55
C PRO A 204 -1.60 19.45 7.40
N PRO A 205 -0.50 19.84 6.71
CA PRO A 205 0.72 19.03 6.62
C PRO A 205 1.22 18.57 7.99
N MET A 206 1.92 17.43 8.03
CA MET A 206 2.47 16.87 9.26
C MET A 206 3.49 17.82 9.90
N ALA A 207 3.41 18.00 11.22
CA ALA A 207 4.41 18.71 11.98
C ALA A 207 5.80 18.05 11.85
N TYR A 208 6.86 18.85 11.85
CA TYR A 208 8.23 18.35 11.72
C TYR A 208 8.58 17.32 12.82
N THR A 209 8.19 17.58 14.06
CA THR A 209 8.47 16.68 15.19
C THR A 209 7.85 15.30 14.97
N ARG A 210 6.63 15.26 14.42
CA ARG A 210 5.92 14.02 14.10
C ARG A 210 6.62 13.25 12.97
N ILE A 211 7.01 13.89 11.86
CA ILE A 211 7.76 13.19 10.79
C ILE A 211 9.12 12.71 11.30
N LEU A 212 9.80 13.49 12.13
CA LEU A 212 11.09 13.10 12.71
C LEU A 212 10.94 11.87 13.61
N ALA A 213 9.91 11.84 14.46
CA ALA A 213 9.62 10.70 15.31
C ALA A 213 9.23 9.45 14.50
N LEU A 214 8.48 9.60 13.39
CA LEU A 214 8.19 8.50 12.46
C LEU A 214 9.49 7.94 11.86
N LEU A 215 10.34 8.81 11.33
CA LEU A 215 11.60 8.42 10.69
C LEU A 215 12.57 7.77 11.68
N LYS A 216 12.62 8.24 12.94
CA LYS A 216 13.38 7.61 14.03
C LYS A 216 12.86 6.20 14.37
N ALA A 217 11.57 5.94 14.18
CA ALA A 217 10.98 4.62 14.40
C ALA A 217 11.27 3.62 13.26
N LEU A 218 11.95 4.05 12.20
CA LEU A 218 12.26 3.27 10.98
C LEU A 218 13.78 3.04 10.85
N PRO A 219 14.41 2.25 11.74
CA PRO A 219 15.87 2.06 11.75
C PRO A 219 16.42 1.30 10.52
N ALA A 220 15.55 0.69 9.71
CA ALA A 220 15.92 -0.03 8.49
C ALA A 220 15.63 0.77 7.21
N LEU A 221 15.19 2.02 7.31
CA LEU A 221 14.77 2.82 6.17
C LEU A 221 15.93 3.04 5.19
N ALA A 222 15.71 2.59 3.95
CA ALA A 222 16.64 2.72 2.83
C ALA A 222 16.06 3.58 1.70
N ASN A 223 14.74 3.57 1.52
CA ASN A 223 14.05 4.32 0.47
C ASN A 223 12.97 5.20 1.09
N LEU A 224 13.05 6.50 0.86
CA LEU A 224 12.06 7.48 1.32
C LEU A 224 11.47 8.21 0.12
N SER A 225 10.16 8.15 -0.02
CA SER A 225 9.42 8.91 -1.04
C SER A 225 8.44 9.84 -0.36
N LEU A 226 8.64 11.14 -0.57
CA LEU A 226 7.72 12.20 -0.13
C LEU A 226 7.12 12.85 -1.37
N TYR A 227 5.80 12.84 -1.48
CA TYR A 227 5.08 13.46 -2.59
C TYR A 227 4.02 14.43 -2.05
N GLY A 228 4.03 15.68 -2.51
CA GLY A 228 3.11 16.72 -2.08
C GLY A 228 3.51 17.40 -0.76
N ASN A 229 2.56 18.10 -0.16
CA ASN A 229 2.77 18.91 1.05
C ASN A 229 2.72 18.06 2.33
N VAL A 230 3.66 17.11 2.47
CA VAL A 230 3.68 16.16 3.59
C VAL A 230 4.08 16.82 4.90
N VAL A 231 5.03 17.77 4.88
CA VAL A 231 5.65 18.36 6.07
C VAL A 231 5.41 19.87 6.11
N ALA A 232 4.93 20.36 7.25
CA ALA A 232 4.54 21.77 7.45
C ALA A 232 5.74 22.73 7.38
N SER A 233 6.89 22.33 7.92
CA SER A 233 8.12 23.09 7.79
C SER A 233 9.31 22.18 8.04
N TRP A 234 10.41 22.40 7.32
CA TRP A 234 11.68 21.75 7.61
C TRP A 234 12.54 22.67 8.49
N PRO A 235 13.29 22.11 9.44
CA PRO A 235 14.19 22.87 10.31
C PRO A 235 15.41 23.38 9.53
N VAL A 236 16.29 24.07 10.24
CA VAL A 236 17.62 24.46 9.73
C VAL A 236 18.53 23.23 9.60
N ALA A 237 19.60 23.36 8.82
CA ALA A 237 20.48 22.28 8.37
C ALA A 237 20.96 21.28 9.45
N GLY A 238 21.15 20.02 9.05
CA GLY A 238 21.73 18.94 9.85
C GLY A 238 20.85 18.29 10.92
N ALA A 239 19.54 18.55 10.93
CA ALA A 239 18.63 18.06 11.96
C ALA A 239 18.07 16.64 11.73
N LEU A 240 18.21 16.09 10.51
CA LEU A 240 17.60 14.82 10.10
C LEU A 240 18.68 13.80 9.70
N HIS A 241 19.09 12.96 10.66
CA HIS A 241 20.07 11.90 10.43
C HIS A 241 19.41 10.58 9.99
N LEU A 242 19.69 10.13 8.77
CA LEU A 242 19.17 8.88 8.16
C LEU A 242 20.34 8.04 7.61
N PRO A 243 21.06 7.31 8.47
CA PRO A 243 22.36 6.70 8.11
C PRO A 243 22.29 5.55 7.13
N ARG A 244 21.10 5.03 6.83
CA ARG A 244 20.87 3.91 5.90
C ARG A 244 20.11 4.31 4.63
N LEU A 245 19.73 5.57 4.51
CA LEU A 245 18.97 6.07 3.38
C LEU A 245 19.84 6.03 2.12
N ARG A 246 19.38 5.28 1.11
CA ARG A 246 20.01 5.10 -0.20
C ARG A 246 19.25 5.80 -1.31
N SER A 247 17.92 5.85 -1.21
CA SER A 247 17.09 6.51 -2.21
C SER A 247 16.15 7.52 -1.58
N LEU A 248 16.17 8.72 -2.13
CA LEU A 248 15.26 9.79 -1.76
C LEU A 248 14.48 10.24 -3.00
N ARG A 249 13.16 10.15 -2.93
CA ARG A 249 12.26 10.77 -3.90
C ARG A 249 11.52 11.90 -3.22
N ASN A 250 11.57 13.09 -3.82
CA ASN A 250 10.85 14.25 -3.34
C ASN A 250 10.18 14.97 -4.52
N ALA A 251 8.87 15.18 -4.43
CA ALA A 251 8.09 15.70 -5.55
C ALA A 251 7.00 16.67 -5.08
N SER A 252 6.78 17.73 -5.87
CA SER A 252 5.68 18.69 -5.71
C SER A 252 5.60 19.36 -4.32
N ASN A 253 6.71 19.95 -3.85
CA ASN A 253 6.76 20.63 -2.55
C ASN A 253 7.73 21.84 -2.62
N ASP A 254 7.25 23.06 -2.44
CA ASP A 254 8.10 24.26 -2.52
C ASP A 254 9.14 24.34 -1.39
N ARG A 255 9.00 23.47 -0.37
CA ARG A 255 9.86 23.40 0.82
C ARG A 255 10.94 22.32 0.71
N GLN A 256 11.11 21.71 -0.46
CA GLN A 256 12.05 20.60 -0.69
C GLN A 256 13.51 20.95 -0.43
N ALA A 257 13.94 22.14 -0.83
CA ALA A 257 15.33 22.56 -0.66
C ALA A 257 15.77 22.48 0.81
N ARG A 258 14.90 22.94 1.73
CA ARG A 258 15.18 22.92 3.17
C ARG A 258 15.28 21.51 3.75
N MET A 259 14.57 20.54 3.17
CA MET A 259 14.73 19.14 3.58
C MET A 259 16.12 18.63 3.25
N LEU A 260 16.62 18.95 2.04
CA LEU A 260 17.96 18.53 1.61
C LEU A 260 19.03 19.17 2.50
N ASP A 261 18.86 20.44 2.88
CA ASP A 261 19.74 21.11 3.83
C ASP A 261 19.72 20.43 5.22
N ALA A 262 18.55 19.95 5.65
CA ALA A 262 18.37 19.29 6.93
C ALA A 262 18.88 17.84 6.97
N LEU A 263 19.09 17.20 5.81
CA LEU A 263 19.35 15.77 5.68
C LEU A 263 20.83 15.41 5.83
N ASP A 264 21.12 14.53 6.78
CA ASP A 264 22.39 13.81 6.90
C ASP A 264 22.18 12.33 6.55
N ALA A 265 22.53 11.96 5.32
CA ALA A 265 22.38 10.63 4.75
C ALA A 265 23.68 10.20 4.02
N PRO A 266 24.71 9.71 4.75
CA PRO A 266 26.05 9.48 4.20
C PRO A 266 26.16 8.37 3.14
N VAL A 267 25.12 7.54 2.98
CA VAL A 267 25.07 6.43 2.02
C VAL A 267 24.00 6.64 0.94
N LEU A 268 23.61 7.90 0.70
CA LEU A 268 22.60 8.26 -0.28
C LEU A 268 23.13 8.05 -1.70
N ASP A 269 22.57 7.06 -2.39
CA ASP A 269 22.97 6.62 -3.72
C ASP A 269 22.18 7.34 -4.83
N SER A 270 20.91 7.71 -4.56
CA SER A 270 20.02 8.30 -5.55
C SER A 270 19.08 9.36 -4.98
N ILE A 271 18.89 10.43 -5.74
CA ILE A 271 17.90 11.48 -5.48
C ILE A 271 17.06 11.67 -6.73
N THR A 272 15.74 11.57 -6.59
CA THR A 272 14.77 11.92 -7.63
C THR A 272 13.98 13.14 -7.18
N LEU A 273 14.18 14.25 -7.87
CA LEU A 273 13.41 15.47 -7.68
C LEU A 273 12.43 15.66 -8.84
N LYS A 274 11.18 15.99 -8.55
CA LYS A 274 10.15 16.25 -9.56
C LYS A 274 9.43 17.56 -9.25
N ASP A 275 9.18 18.34 -10.29
CA ASP A 275 8.50 19.64 -10.23
C ASP A 275 9.26 20.67 -9.36
N VAL A 276 10.59 20.75 -9.57
CA VAL A 276 11.51 21.73 -8.97
C VAL A 276 11.75 22.91 -9.90
#